data_AF-A0AAJ0XJS4-F1
#
_entry.id   AF-A0AAJ0XJS4-F1
#
_cell.length_a   1.000
_cell.length_b   1.000
_cell.length_c   1.000
_cell.angle_alpha   90.00
_cell.angle_beta   90.00
_cell.angle_gamma   90.00
#
_symmetry.space_group_name_H-M   'P 1'
#
loop_
_entity.id
_entity.type
_entity.pdbx_description
1 polymer ?
#
loop_
_entity_poly.entity_id
_entity_poly.type
_entity_poly.pdbx_seq_one_letter_code
_entity_poly.pdbx_strand_id
1 'polypeptide(L)' 'MVNNSEINLVVARLMTMPDSDIVSAGPGNCVMNREALIEHVKNAKKDEIGRKIVESHMSYLRSLGRS' A
#
# COMPACT_ATOMS: atom_id res chain seq x y z
N MET A 1 -11.29 -10.45 -0.75
CA MET A 1 -10.10 -10.81 -1.54
C MET A 1 -9.64 -9.55 -2.27
N VAL A 2 -8.37 -9.19 -2.16
CA VAL A 2 -7.80 -8.04 -2.89
C VAL A 2 -7.83 -8.32 -4.40
N ASN A 3 -8.40 -7.40 -5.18
CA ASN A 3 -8.48 -7.54 -6.63
C ASN A 3 -7.37 -6.74 -7.36
N ASN A 4 -7.12 -7.05 -8.64
CA ASN A 4 -6.02 -6.42 -9.40
C ASN A 4 -6.21 -4.90 -9.57
N SER A 5 -7.44 -4.43 -9.62
CA SER A 5 -7.75 -2.99 -9.76
C SER A 5 -7.35 -2.22 -8.49
N GLU A 6 -7.63 -2.78 -7.31
CA GLU A 6 -7.20 -2.21 -6.02
C GLU A 6 -5.67 -2.18 -5.92
N ILE A 7 -4.99 -3.25 -6.32
CA ILE A 7 -3.51 -3.32 -6.35
C ILE A 7 -2.95 -2.22 -7.25
N ASN A 8 -3.43 -2.11 -8.49
CA ASN A 8 -2.93 -1.13 -9.44
C ASN A 8 -3.15 0.32 -8.96
N LEU A 9 -4.29 0.60 -8.33
CA LEU A 9 -4.59 1.91 -7.76
C LEU A 9 -3.64 2.27 -6.62
N VAL A 10 -3.37 1.32 -5.72
CA VAL A 10 -2.44 1.51 -4.61
C VAL A 10 -1.00 1.70 -5.12
N VAL A 11 -0.57 0.90 -6.11
CA VAL A 11 0.75 1.08 -6.75
C VAL A 11 0.87 2.47 -7.38
N ALA A 12 -0.14 2.92 -8.13
CA ALA A 12 -0.13 4.25 -8.74
C ALA A 12 0.00 5.36 -7.69
N ARG A 13 -0.72 5.24 -6.57
CA ARG A 13 -0.60 6.20 -5.46
C ARG A 13 0.79 6.18 -4.82
N LEU A 14 1.38 5.00 -4.60
CA LEU A 14 2.74 4.89 -4.06
C LEU A 14 3.78 5.52 -5.01
N MET A 15 3.61 5.37 -6.32
CA MET A 15 4.49 5.99 -7.33
C MET A 15 4.42 7.52 -7.35
N THR A 16 3.31 8.11 -6.90
CA THR A 16 3.17 9.59 -6.77
C THR A 16 3.77 10.15 -5.48
N MET A 17 4.20 9.30 -4.53
CA MET A 17 4.81 9.76 -3.29
C MET A 17 6.28 10.15 -3.50
N PRO A 18 6.75 11.24 -2.86
CA PRO A 18 8.15 11.62 -2.90
C PRO A 18 9.05 10.54 -2.27
N ASP A 19 10.25 10.35 -2.83
CA ASP A 19 11.21 9.30 -2.42
C ASP A 19 11.66 9.37 -0.95
N SER A 20 11.46 10.52 -0.29
CA SER A 20 11.77 10.76 1.11
C SER A 20 10.74 10.19 2.09
N ASP A 21 9.57 9.74 1.62
CA ASP A 21 8.54 9.17 2.47
C ASP A 21 8.89 7.72 2.82
N ILE A 22 9.66 7.56 3.89
CA ILE A 22 9.81 6.29 4.61
C ILE A 22 8.44 5.93 5.18
N VAL A 23 7.75 4.98 4.55
CA VAL A 23 6.46 4.50 5.06
C VAL A 23 6.73 3.40 6.07
N SER A 24 6.41 3.67 7.34
CA SER A 24 6.48 2.67 8.40
C SER A 24 5.35 1.65 8.24
N ALA A 25 5.70 0.41 7.93
CA ALA A 25 4.75 -0.70 7.82
C ALA A 25 4.82 -1.60 9.07
N GLY A 26 4.27 -1.14 10.19
CA GLY A 26 4.00 -1.99 11.36
C GLY A 26 4.94 -1.84 12.57
N PRO A 27 4.69 -2.59 13.66
CA PRO A 27 5.44 -2.49 14.91
C PRO A 27 6.86 -3.05 14.73
N GLY A 28 7.88 -2.23 14.99
CA GLY A 28 9.30 -2.66 15.01
C GLY A 28 10.25 -1.96 14.05
N ASN A 29 10.06 -0.66 13.75
CA ASN A 29 10.99 0.12 12.91
C ASN A 29 11.28 -0.50 11.52
N CYS A 30 10.31 -1.19 10.92
CA CYS A 30 10.45 -1.65 9.54
C CYS A 30 10.25 -0.45 8.61
N VAL A 31 11.37 0.23 8.33
CA VAL A 31 11.50 1.31 7.36
C VAL A 31 11.55 0.66 5.98
N MET A 32 10.44 0.72 5.24
CA MET A 32 10.40 0.24 3.87
C MET A 32 10.48 1.44 2.92
N ASN A 33 11.34 1.29 1.90
CA ASN A 33 11.36 2.25 0.80
C ASN A 33 10.16 2.01 -0.13
N ARG A 34 9.89 2.98 -1.00
CA ARG A 34 8.78 2.93 -1.97
C ARG A 34 8.80 1.64 -2.81
N GLU A 35 9.97 1.21 -3.25
CA GLU A 35 10.14 0.03 -4.11
C GLU A 35 9.72 -1.25 -3.38
N ALA A 36 10.16 -1.43 -2.13
CA ALA A 36 9.78 -2.57 -1.30
C ALA A 36 8.25 -2.59 -1.04
N LEU A 37 7.65 -1.41 -0.78
CA LEU A 37 6.19 -1.31 -0.61
C LEU A 37 5.45 -1.72 -1.88
N ILE A 38 5.90 -1.27 -3.05
CA ILE A 38 5.32 -1.64 -4.33
C ILE A 38 5.46 -3.16 -4.56
N GLU A 39 6.58 -3.76 -4.18
CA GLU A 39 6.79 -5.20 -4.29
C GLU A 39 5.81 -5.98 -3.41
N HIS A 40 5.67 -5.61 -2.14
CA HIS A 40 4.68 -6.20 -1.24
C HIS A 40 3.26 -6.06 -1.79
N VAL A 41 2.88 -4.87 -2.27
CA VAL A 41 1.55 -4.60 -2.83
C VAL A 41 1.27 -5.43 -4.09
N LYS A 42 2.24 -5.57 -4.99
CA LYS A 42 2.12 -6.44 -6.19
C LYS A 42 1.90 -7.90 -5.81
N ASN A 43 2.46 -8.33 -4.68
CA ASN A 43 2.34 -9.69 -4.15
C ASN A 43 1.18 -9.88 -3.15
N ALA A 44 0.31 -8.89 -2.93
CA ALA A 44 -0.74 -8.86 -1.89
C ALA A 44 -1.71 -10.07 -1.87
N LYS A 45 -1.82 -10.81 -2.97
CA LYS A 45 -2.61 -12.06 -3.01
C LYS A 45 -1.99 -13.19 -2.20
N LYS A 46 -0.66 -13.20 -2.07
CA LYS A 46 0.12 -14.21 -1.35
C LYS A 46 0.86 -13.64 -0.15
N ASP A 47 1.03 -12.32 -0.11
CA ASP A 47 1.72 -11.58 0.93
C ASP A 47 0.73 -10.90 1.88
N GLU A 48 0.84 -11.20 3.18
CA GLU A 48 0.01 -10.60 4.22
C GLU A 48 0.32 -9.11 4.44
N ILE A 49 1.59 -8.70 4.35
CA ILE A 49 2.01 -7.30 4.46
C ILE A 49 1.41 -6.52 3.31
N GLY A 50 1.59 -7.02 2.08
CA GLY A 50 1.00 -6.44 0.87
C GLY A 50 -0.51 -6.26 0.98
N ARG A 51 -1.21 -7.27 1.52
CA ARG A 51 -2.65 -7.22 1.74
C ARG A 51 -3.07 -6.13 2.71
N LYS A 52 -2.40 -6.04 3.86
CA LYS A 52 -2.67 -5.01 4.88
C LYS A 52 -2.42 -3.60 4.33
N ILE A 53 -1.38 -3.42 3.52
CA ILE A 53 -1.09 -2.14 2.85
C ILE A 53 -2.24 -1.76 1.92
N VAL A 54 -2.69 -2.69 1.06
CA VAL A 54 -3.81 -2.44 0.15
C VAL A 54 -5.09 -2.12 0.91
N GLU A 55 -5.43 -2.90 1.93
CA GLU A 55 -6.62 -2.68 2.76
C GLU A 55 -6.62 -1.31 3.43
N SER A 56 -5.49 -0.91 4.02
CA SER A 56 -5.32 0.40 4.66
C SER A 56 -5.51 1.55 3.65
N HIS A 57 -4.86 1.46 2.49
CA HIS A 57 -4.95 2.47 1.44
C HIS A 57 -6.37 2.56 0.86
N MET A 58 -7.01 1.43 0.60
CA MET A 58 -8.38 1.38 0.08
C MET A 58 -9.41 1.86 1.11
N SER A 59 -9.18 1.59 2.41
CA SER A 59 -10.01 2.12 3.50
C SER A 59 -9.98 3.65 3.51
N TYR A 60 -8.78 4.24 3.41
CA TYR A 60 -8.61 5.69 3.29
C TYR A 60 -9.29 6.25 2.03
N LEU A 61 -9.08 5.64 0.85
CA LEU A 61 -9.71 6.12 -0.37
C LEU A 61 -11.25 6.04 -0.32
N ARG A 62 -11.81 5.01 0.32
CA ARG A 62 -13.26 4.86 0.52
C ARG A 62 -13.82 5.87 1.53
N SER A 63 -13.03 6.33 2.51
CA SER A 63 -13.50 7.36 3.44
C SER A 63 -13.58 8.73 2.79
N LEU A 64 -12.69 9.05 1.84
CA LEU A 64 -12.71 10.32 1.12
C LEU A 64 -14.01 10.52 0.33
N GLY A 65 -14.54 9.47 -0.30
CA GLY A 65 -15.80 9.53 -1.05
C GLY A 65 -17.07 9.65 -0.18
N ARG A 66 -16.94 9.66 1.16
CA ARG A 66 -18.04 9.90 2.10
C ARG A 66 -18.00 11.30 2.73
N SER A 67 -17.20 12.20 2.16
CA SER A 67 -17.07 13.60 2.60
C SER A 67 -17.98 14.52 1.79
#